data_AF-A0A523GVE6-F1
#
_entry.id   AF-A0A523GVE6-F1
#
_cell.length_a   1.000
_cell.length_b   1.000
_cell.length_c   1.000
_cell.angle_alpha   90.00
_cell.angle_beta   90.00
_cell.angle_gamma   90.00
#
_symmetry.space_group_name_H-M   'P 1'
#
loop_
_entity.id
_entity.type
_entity.pdbx_description
1 polymer ?
#
loop_
_entity_poly.entity_id
_entity_poly.type
_entity_poly.pdbx_seq_one_letter_code
_entity_poly.pdbx_strand_id
1 'polypeptide(L)'
;MKIYKIVRHNHVVATVNGKPLRHIVLYSPTGFYFSHRGHGQLDLAVSILADYFGEDPTKEQLFYDECQCCLAHEDFKQNFLDVQHGDSFTISEEEIKLWYAQRRKRI
;
A
#
# COMPACT_ATOMS: atom_id res chain seq x y z
N MET A 1 -3.29 1.40 17.02
CA MET A 1 -4.13 0.72 16.03
C MET A 1 -4.37 1.66 14.86
N LYS A 2 -3.77 1.37 13.71
CA LYS A 2 -3.97 2.11 12.46
C LYS A 2 -5.12 1.52 11.65
N ILE A 3 -5.92 2.38 11.03
CA ILE A 3 -6.96 2.02 10.06
C ILE A 3 -6.69 2.82 8.79
N TYR A 4 -6.42 2.11 7.71
CA TYR A 4 -6.25 2.65 6.38
C TYR A 4 -7.60 2.64 5.69
N LYS A 5 -8.13 3.81 5.33
CA LYS A 5 -9.35 3.95 4.53
C LYS A 5 -8.98 4.37 3.13
N ILE A 6 -9.42 3.60 2.15
CA ILE A 6 -9.21 3.84 0.73
C ILE A 6 -10.58 4.18 0.13
N VAL A 7 -10.64 5.27 -0.64
CA VAL A 7 -11.81 5.67 -1.42
C VAL A 7 -11.39 5.80 -2.88
N ARG A 8 -12.03 5.02 -3.76
CA ARG A 8 -11.84 4.95 -5.21
C ARG A 8 -13.02 5.68 -5.88
N HIS A 9 -12.91 7.01 -6.04
CA HIS A 9 -13.87 7.78 -6.85
C HIS A 9 -13.13 8.29 -8.10
N ASN A 10 -13.38 9.52 -8.57
CA ASN A 10 -12.60 10.15 -9.66
C ASN A 10 -11.09 10.15 -9.41
N HIS A 11 -10.68 10.19 -8.13
CA HIS A 11 -9.31 9.98 -7.68
C HIS A 11 -9.30 9.02 -6.50
N VAL A 12 -8.19 8.28 -6.34
CA VAL A 12 -7.99 7.40 -5.19
C VAL A 12 -7.41 8.21 -4.04
N VAL A 13 -8.14 8.25 -2.93
CA VAL A 13 -7.72 8.91 -1.70
C VAL A 13 -7.48 7.85 -0.64
N ALA A 14 -6.31 7.89 -0.01
CA ALA A 14 -5.96 7.03 1.10
C ALA A 14 -5.72 7.86 2.36
N THR A 15 -6.28 7.41 3.48
CA THR A 15 -6.09 8.03 4.79
C THR A 15 -5.69 6.98 5.81
N VAL A 16 -4.88 7.36 6.79
CA VAL A 16 -4.56 6.57 7.98
C VAL A 16 -5.09 7.30 9.21
N ASN A 17 -5.99 6.66 9.95
CA ASN A 17 -6.66 7.25 11.12
C ASN A 17 -7.27 8.65 10.83
N GLY A 18 -7.86 8.82 9.63
CA GLY A 18 -8.50 10.06 9.19
C GLY A 18 -7.54 11.14 8.68
N LYS A 19 -6.21 10.92 8.71
CA LYS A 19 -5.22 11.82 8.13
C LYS A 19 -4.80 11.34 6.74
N PRO A 20 -4.45 12.22 5.79
CA PRO A 20 -3.93 11.80 4.48
C PRO A 20 -2.74 10.86 4.64
N LEU A 21 -2.78 9.73 3.93
CA LEU A 21 -1.63 8.83 3.83
C LEU A 21 -0.60 9.48 2.90
N ARG A 22 0.67 9.51 3.33
CA ARG A 22 1.76 10.00 2.50
C ARG A 22 1.88 9.12 1.26
N HIS A 23 1.91 9.74 0.08
CA HIS A 23 2.17 9.03 -1.17
C HIS A 23 3.69 8.88 -1.38
N ILE A 24 4.13 7.63 -1.46
CA ILE A 24 5.47 7.25 -1.90
C ILE A 24 5.39 6.89 -3.38
N VAL A 25 6.12 7.65 -4.20
CA VAL A 25 6.15 7.46 -5.65
C VAL A 25 7.14 6.33 -5.97
N LEU A 26 6.62 5.19 -6.40
CA LEU A 26 7.44 4.08 -6.93
C LEU A 26 7.39 4.10 -8.46
N TYR A 27 6.19 4.12 -9.04
CA TYR A 27 5.98 4.07 -10.49
C TYR A 27 5.09 5.20 -11.03
N SER A 28 4.20 5.75 -10.20
CA SER A 28 3.16 6.69 -10.65
C SER A 28 3.33 8.08 -10.03
N PRO A 29 3.83 9.08 -10.78
CA PRO A 29 3.98 10.42 -10.24
C PRO A 29 2.64 11.14 -10.00
N THR A 30 1.52 10.59 -10.50
CA THR A 30 0.19 11.23 -10.48
C THR A 30 -0.73 10.74 -9.35
N GLY A 31 -0.17 10.10 -8.31
CA GLY A 31 -0.93 9.59 -7.16
C GLY A 31 -1.30 8.12 -7.27
N PHE A 32 -2.29 7.71 -6.46
CA PHE A 32 -2.75 6.32 -6.35
C PHE A 32 -3.72 5.90 -7.46
N TYR A 33 -3.62 6.39 -8.69
CA TYR A 33 -4.64 6.13 -9.72
C TYR A 33 -4.75 4.63 -10.09
N PHE A 34 -5.96 4.07 -9.98
CA PHE A 34 -6.26 2.69 -10.36
C PHE A 34 -6.72 2.70 -11.82
N SER A 35 -5.87 2.25 -12.74
CA SER A 35 -6.27 1.99 -14.13
C SER A 35 -5.85 0.59 -14.53
N HIS A 36 -6.43 0.05 -15.60
CA HIS A 36 -6.12 -1.29 -16.12
C HIS A 36 -4.64 -1.49 -16.50
N ARG A 37 -3.84 -0.41 -16.54
CA ARG A 37 -2.38 -0.39 -16.74
C ARG A 37 -1.66 0.46 -15.67
N GLY A 38 -2.36 0.84 -14.61
CA GLY A 38 -1.93 1.85 -13.66
C GLY A 38 -1.15 1.23 -12.51
N HIS A 39 0.09 1.69 -12.31
CA HIS A 39 0.90 1.27 -11.18
C HIS A 39 0.53 1.98 -9.86
N GLY A 40 -0.52 2.82 -9.84
CA GLY A 40 -0.96 3.55 -8.64
C GLY A 40 -1.39 2.64 -7.49
N GLN A 41 -1.79 1.40 -7.79
CA GLN A 41 -2.01 0.36 -6.78
C GLN A 41 -0.73 -0.11 -6.09
N LEU A 42 0.39 -0.17 -6.82
CA LEU A 42 1.70 -0.53 -6.26
C LEU A 42 2.20 0.60 -5.37
N ASP A 43 2.10 1.85 -5.83
CA ASP A 43 2.40 3.03 -5.01
C ASP A 43 1.54 3.08 -3.74
N LEU A 44 0.26 2.71 -3.83
CA LEU A 44 -0.64 2.62 -2.66
C LEU A 44 -0.20 1.52 -1.70
N ALA A 45 0.16 0.34 -2.22
CA ALA A 45 0.69 -0.76 -1.41
C ALA A 45 1.98 -0.36 -0.68
N VAL A 46 2.94 0.24 -1.40
CA VAL A 46 4.18 0.76 -0.81
C VAL A 46 3.89 1.80 0.26
N SER A 47 2.99 2.74 0.00
CA SER A 47 2.66 3.82 0.95
C SER A 47 2.02 3.29 2.23
N ILE A 48 1.10 2.32 2.12
CA ILE A 48 0.49 1.67 3.30
C ILE A 48 1.54 0.89 4.09
N LEU A 49 2.37 0.11 3.41
CA LEU A 49 3.38 -0.72 4.06
C LEU A 49 4.49 0.11 4.69
N ALA A 50 4.94 1.20 4.05
CA ALA A 50 5.93 2.09 4.63
C ALA A 50 5.39 2.75 5.91
N ASP A 51 4.15 3.22 5.90
CA ASP A 51 3.51 3.73 7.13
C ASP A 51 3.40 2.63 8.20
N TYR A 52 3.00 1.40 7.83
CA TYR A 52 2.91 0.27 8.74
C TYR A 52 4.25 -0.12 9.37
N PHE A 53 5.32 -0.22 8.58
CA PHE A 53 6.66 -0.56 9.06
C PHE A 53 7.40 0.61 9.71
N GLY A 54 6.89 1.84 9.57
CA GLY A 54 7.58 3.05 10.01
C GLY A 54 8.79 3.40 9.13
N GLU A 55 8.73 3.04 7.84
CA GLU A 55 9.79 3.28 6.86
C GLU A 55 9.58 4.62 6.14
N ASP A 56 10.70 5.29 5.85
CA ASP A 56 10.75 6.44 4.94
C ASP A 56 11.78 6.17 3.84
N PRO A 57 11.45 5.30 2.86
CA PRO A 57 12.42 4.86 1.88
C PRO A 57 12.76 5.98 0.90
N THR A 58 14.04 6.09 0.58
CA THR A 58 14.52 6.90 -0.53
C THR A 58 14.18 6.24 -1.87
N LYS A 59 14.24 7.00 -2.97
CA LYS A 59 14.07 6.45 -4.33
C LYS A 59 15.06 5.33 -4.65
N GLU A 60 16.28 5.44 -4.11
CA GLU A 60 17.32 4.43 -4.32
C GLU A 60 16.99 3.13 -3.60
N GLN A 61 16.56 3.20 -2.34
CA GLN A 61 16.11 2.03 -1.57
C GLN A 61 14.88 1.37 -2.20
N LEU A 62 13.97 2.16 -2.77
CA LEU A 62 12.83 1.66 -3.54
C LEU A 62 13.28 0.93 -4.82
N PHE A 63 14.32 1.41 -5.49
CA PHE A 63 14.82 0.84 -6.74
C PHE A 63 15.59 -0.48 -6.52
N TYR A 64 16.30 -0.60 -5.41
CA TYR A 64 17.12 -1.78 -5.07
C TYR A 64 16.44 -2.75 -4.10
N ASP A 65 15.14 -2.57 -3.82
CA ASP A 65 14.36 -3.40 -2.90
C ASP A 65 14.97 -3.52 -1.49
N GLU A 66 15.59 -2.45 -0.98
CA GLU A 66 16.30 -2.44 0.31
C GLU A 66 15.39 -2.19 1.52
N CYS A 67 14.07 -2.22 1.33
CA CYS A 67 13.08 -1.89 2.34
C CYS A 67 11.96 -2.93 2.46
N GLN A 68 11.36 -3.08 3.63
CA GLN A 68 10.32 -4.08 3.84
C GLN A 68 9.07 -3.79 3.02
N CYS A 69 8.70 -2.52 2.84
CA CYS A 69 7.59 -2.16 1.97
C CYS A 69 7.89 -2.54 0.50
N CYS A 70 9.14 -2.39 0.04
CA CYS A 70 9.59 -2.81 -1.29
C CYS A 70 9.42 -4.32 -1.48
N LEU A 71 9.87 -5.12 -0.52
CA LEU A 71 9.86 -6.59 -0.62
C LEU A 71 8.46 -7.21 -0.51
N ALA A 72 7.47 -6.45 -0.03
CA ALA A 72 6.15 -6.97 0.30
C ALA A 72 5.00 -6.36 -0.53
N HIS A 73 5.23 -5.28 -1.28
CA HIS A 73 4.15 -4.50 -1.91
C HIS A 73 3.37 -5.26 -2.99
N GLU A 74 4.01 -6.08 -3.80
CA GLU A 74 3.31 -6.82 -4.86
C GLU A 74 2.32 -7.85 -4.29
N ASP A 75 2.77 -8.64 -3.32
CA ASP A 75 1.94 -9.61 -2.60
C ASP A 75 0.83 -8.89 -1.83
N PHE A 76 1.16 -7.76 -1.20
CA PHE A 76 0.17 -6.96 -0.47
C PHE A 76 -0.93 -6.49 -1.40
N LYS A 77 -0.58 -5.94 -2.57
CA LYS A 77 -1.54 -5.52 -3.59
C LYS A 77 -2.48 -6.66 -3.96
N GLN A 78 -1.95 -7.86 -4.22
CA GLN A 78 -2.75 -9.02 -4.60
C GLN A 78 -3.72 -9.45 -3.50
N ASN A 79 -3.31 -9.40 -2.23
CA ASN A 79 -4.12 -9.88 -1.11
C ASN A 79 -5.11 -8.84 -0.58
N PHE A 80 -4.83 -7.54 -0.74
CA PHE A 80 -5.62 -6.48 -0.12
C PHE A 80 -6.23 -5.48 -1.09
N LEU A 81 -5.62 -5.21 -2.24
CA LEU A 81 -6.10 -4.18 -3.16
C LEU A 81 -6.87 -4.79 -4.33
N ASP A 82 -6.38 -5.89 -4.91
CA ASP A 82 -6.98 -6.52 -6.08
C ASP A 82 -8.27 -7.30 -5.77
N VAL A 83 -8.44 -7.75 -4.51
CA VAL A 83 -9.62 -8.51 -4.06
C VAL A 83 -10.79 -7.63 -3.62
N GLN A 84 -10.58 -6.32 -3.50
CA GLN A 84 -11.60 -5.41 -2.96
C GLN A 84 -12.49 -4.89 -4.07
N HIS A 85 -13.80 -5.06 -3.88
CA HIS A 85 -14.83 -4.56 -4.79
C HIS A 85 -15.53 -3.35 -4.18
N GLY A 86 -15.87 -2.36 -5.03
CA GLY A 86 -16.55 -1.13 -4.62
C GLY A 86 -15.64 0.08 -4.44
N ASP A 87 -16.29 1.21 -4.14
CA ASP A 87 -15.67 2.54 -4.17
C ASP A 87 -14.99 2.91 -2.85
N SER A 88 -15.13 2.11 -1.80
CA SER A 88 -14.41 2.34 -0.56
C SER A 88 -14.28 1.07 0.28
N PHE A 89 -13.13 0.93 0.94
CA PHE A 89 -12.86 -0.18 1.85
C PHE A 89 -11.82 0.25 2.88
N THR A 90 -11.65 -0.58 3.90
CA THR A 90 -10.69 -0.36 4.99
C THR A 90 -9.75 -1.53 5.13
N ILE A 91 -8.51 -1.24 5.52
CA ILE A 91 -7.52 -2.23 5.94
C ILE A 91 -7.07 -1.83 7.33
N SER A 92 -7.10 -2.74 8.29
CA SER A 92 -6.60 -2.51 9.65
C SER A 92 -5.16 -2.96 9.81
N GLU A 93 -4.44 -2.33 10.73
CA GLU A 93 -3.08 -2.72 11.13
C GLU A 93 -3.00 -4.20 11.54
N GLU A 94 -4.03 -4.72 12.21
CA GLU A 94 -4.07 -6.13 12.64
C GLU A 94 -4.19 -7.09 11.45
N GLU A 95 -4.97 -6.75 10.42
CA GLU A 95 -5.04 -7.55 9.19
C GLU A 95 -3.66 -7.59 8.49
N ILE A 96 -2.97 -6.45 8.40
CA ILE A 96 -1.62 -6.39 7.81
C ILE A 96 -0.65 -7.25 8.63
N LYS A 97 -0.70 -7.15 9.95
CA LYS A 97 0.16 -7.92 10.86
C LYS A 97 -0.05 -9.43 10.71
N LEU A 98 -1.31 -9.88 10.71
CA LEU A 98 -1.66 -11.29 10.55
C LEU A 98 -1.22 -11.82 9.18
N TRP A 99 -1.49 -11.06 8.11
CA TRP A 99 -1.04 -11.40 6.77
C TRP A 99 0.48 -11.49 6.68
N TYR A 100 1.21 -10.49 7.19
CA TYR A 100 2.66 -10.44 7.09
C TYR A 100 3.34 -11.58 7.87
N ALA A 101 2.80 -11.93 9.04
CA ALA A 101 3.25 -13.08 9.82
C ALA A 101 3.05 -14.41 9.07
N GLN A 102 1.97 -14.55 8.30
CA GLN A 102 1.74 -15.73 7.44
C GLN A 102 2.66 -15.73 6.23
N ARG A 103 2.86 -14.58 5.59
CA ARG A 103 3.77 -14.41 4.45
C ARG A 103 5.19 -14.87 4.80
N ARG A 104 5.72 -14.45 5.94
CA ARG A 104 7.07 -14.82 6.42
C ARG A 104 7.28 -16.31 6.69
N LYS A 105 6.21 -17.11 6.80
CA LYS A 105 6.31 -18.57 6.97
C LYS A 105 6.37 -19.33 5.65
N ARG A 106 6.06 -18.66 4.52
CA ARG A 106 6.03 -19.24 3.17
C ARG A 106 7.35 -19.02 2.41
N ILE A 107 8.24 -18.21 2.95
CA ILE A 107 9.58 -17.89 2.44
C ILE A 107 10.59 -18.65 3.29
#